data_AF-A0A7G2CKA8-F1
#
_entry.id   AF-A0A7G2CKA8-F1
#
_cell.length_a   1.000
_cell.length_b   1.000
_cell.length_c   1.000
_cell.angle_alpha   90.00
_cell.angle_beta   90.00
_cell.angle_gamma   90.00
#
_symmetry.space_group_name_H-M   'P 1'
#
loop_
_entity.id
_entity.type
_entity.pdbx_description
1 polymer ?
#
loop_
_entity_poly.entity_id
_entity_poly.type
_entity_poly.pdbx_seq_one_letter_code
_entity_poly.pdbx_strand_id
1 'polypeptide(L)'
;MMHFLKNDVGFNHVKYAMIYIPTYPGGSIGTLMCSKDPENDFTKPLRPVEELPFGKDLKYYTTAMHTSAFVLPRFAAYLNE
;
A
#
# COMPACT_ATOMS: atom_id res chain seq x y z
N MET A 1 -6.17 8.45 -13.16
CA MET A 1 -6.69 7.78 -11.95
C MET A 1 -6.23 8.45 -10.66
N MET A 2 -4.93 8.54 -10.34
CA MET A 2 -4.44 9.22 -9.12
C MET A 2 -4.91 10.67 -8.98
N HIS A 3 -4.81 11.43 -10.08
CA HIS A 3 -5.33 12.79 -10.14
C HIS A 3 -6.82 12.87 -9.79
N PHE A 4 -7.64 12.00 -10.39
CA PHE A 4 -9.08 11.94 -10.14
C PHE A 4 -9.40 11.65 -8.66
N LEU A 5 -8.72 10.67 -8.06
CA LEU A 5 -8.95 10.32 -6.65
C LEU A 5 -8.56 11.46 -5.70
N LYS A 6 -7.48 12.18 -5.99
CA LYS A 6 -7.03 13.30 -5.16
C LYS A 6 -7.91 14.55 -5.34
N ASN A 7 -8.16 14.94 -6.58
CA ASN A 7 -8.73 16.26 -6.89
C ASN A 7 -10.25 16.26 -7.08
N ASP A 8 -10.80 15.21 -7.70
CA ASP A 8 -12.23 15.15 -8.02
C ASP A 8 -13.03 14.43 -6.91
N VAL A 9 -12.43 13.42 -6.27
CA VAL A 9 -13.06 12.67 -5.17
C VAL A 9 -12.73 13.25 -3.79
N GLY A 10 -11.56 13.90 -3.65
CA GLY A 10 -11.16 14.58 -2.41
C GLY A 10 -10.45 13.69 -1.38
N PHE A 11 -9.63 12.72 -1.81
CA PHE A 11 -8.70 12.03 -0.91
C PHE A 11 -7.41 12.84 -0.75
N ASN A 12 -7.02 13.13 0.49
CA ASN A 12 -5.80 13.86 0.81
C ASN A 12 -4.53 13.06 0.47
N HIS A 13 -4.56 11.74 0.71
CA HIS A 13 -3.46 10.84 0.37
C HIS A 13 -3.93 9.67 -0.46
N VAL A 14 -3.13 9.34 -1.48
CA VAL A 14 -3.31 8.13 -2.29
C VAL A 14 -1.93 7.53 -2.55
N LYS A 15 -1.76 6.23 -2.27
CA LYS A 15 -0.55 5.45 -2.54
C LYS A 15 -0.93 4.11 -3.17
N TYR A 16 -0.06 3.60 -4.03
CA TYR A 16 -0.14 2.27 -4.61
C TYR A 16 0.80 1.32 -3.87
N ALA A 17 0.28 0.18 -3.42
CA ALA A 17 1.05 -0.89 -2.79
C ALA A 17 1.01 -2.15 -3.64
N MET A 18 2.16 -2.78 -3.88
CA MET A 18 2.30 -3.97 -4.72
C MET A 18 2.30 -5.27 -3.89
N ILE A 19 1.68 -6.31 -4.43
CA ILE A 19 1.46 -7.61 -3.77
C ILE A 19 1.82 -8.73 -4.76
N TYR A 20 2.57 -9.72 -4.31
CA TYR A 20 2.94 -10.87 -5.12
C TYR A 20 1.86 -11.96 -5.01
N ILE A 21 1.26 -12.32 -6.15
CA ILE A 21 0.25 -13.37 -6.24
C ILE A 21 0.51 -14.14 -7.55
N PRO A 22 1.11 -15.35 -7.49
CA PRO A 22 1.53 -16.08 -8.69
C PRO A 22 0.40 -16.36 -9.70
N THR A 23 -0.83 -16.51 -9.22
CA THR A 23 -2.00 -16.80 -10.07
C THR A 23 -2.71 -15.56 -10.60
N TYR A 24 -2.24 -14.35 -10.25
CA TYR A 24 -2.72 -13.12 -10.88
C TYR A 24 -1.94 -12.86 -12.18
N PRO A 25 -2.55 -12.34 -13.26
CA PRO A 25 -1.83 -12.01 -14.48
C PRO A 25 -0.59 -11.15 -14.21
N GLY A 26 0.58 -11.59 -14.69
CA GLY A 26 1.86 -10.94 -14.43
C GLY A 26 2.47 -11.24 -13.04
N GLY A 27 1.92 -12.19 -12.28
CA GLY A 27 2.46 -12.68 -11.00
C GLY A 27 2.33 -11.71 -9.82
N SER A 28 1.65 -10.59 -10.02
CA SER A 28 1.47 -9.54 -9.03
C SER A 28 0.20 -8.75 -9.27
N ILE A 29 -0.32 -8.15 -8.21
CA ILE A 29 -1.39 -7.17 -8.23
C ILE A 29 -0.94 -5.97 -7.39
N GLY A 30 -1.66 -4.86 -7.43
CA GLY A 30 -1.53 -3.86 -6.40
C GLY A 30 -2.86 -3.26 -6.00
N THR A 31 -2.80 -2.51 -4.91
CA THR A 31 -3.96 -1.90 -4.27
C THR A 31 -3.75 -0.39 -4.15
N LEU A 32 -4.82 0.36 -4.37
CA LEU A 32 -4.85 1.80 -4.12
C LEU A 32 -5.33 2.04 -2.70
N MET A 33 -4.44 2.60 -1.88
CA MET A 33 -4.73 3.00 -0.52
C MET A 33 -5.01 4.51 -0.50
N CYS A 34 -6.20 4.87 -0.03
CA CYS A 34 -6.70 6.24 -0.05
C CYS A 34 -7.08 6.67 1.37
N SER A 35 -6.66 7.86 1.81
CA SER A 35 -7.02 8.43 3.11
C SER A 35 -7.57 9.84 2.96
N LYS A 36 -8.59 10.15 3.77
CA LYS A 36 -9.07 11.53 3.97
C LYS A 36 -8.29 12.25 5.07
N ASP A 37 -7.60 11.53 5.93
CA ASP A 37 -6.76 12.12 6.98
C ASP A 37 -5.47 12.67 6.34
N PRO A 38 -5.19 13.99 6.42
CA PRO A 38 -3.99 14.60 5.85
C PRO A 38 -2.69 14.22 6.56
N GLU A 39 -2.74 13.62 7.75
CA GLU A 39 -1.54 13.22 8.49
C GLU A 39 -1.14 11.77 8.24
N ASN A 40 -1.92 11.04 7.43
CA ASN A 40 -1.72 9.60 7.23
C ASN A 40 -0.55 9.28 6.28
N ASP A 41 0.49 8.64 6.82
CA ASP A 41 1.56 8.01 6.04
C ASP A 41 1.31 6.49 5.88
N PHE A 42 0.83 6.09 4.69
CA PHE A 42 0.57 4.68 4.40
C PHE A 42 1.83 3.80 4.42
N THR A 43 3.01 4.36 4.23
CA THR A 43 4.25 3.56 4.14
C THR A 43 4.66 2.99 5.49
N LYS A 44 4.12 3.52 6.58
CA LYS A 44 4.37 3.07 7.95
C LYS A 44 3.06 2.56 8.55
N PRO A 45 3.02 1.29 9.01
CA PRO A 45 1.80 0.80 9.65
C PRO A 45 1.57 1.55 10.95
N LEU A 46 0.44 2.26 11.05
CA LEU A 46 0.03 2.97 12.27
C LEU A 46 -0.15 2.02 13.46
N ARG A 47 -0.54 0.77 13.17
CA ARG A 47 -0.69 -0.32 14.15
C ARG A 47 0.08 -1.53 13.62
N PRO A 48 1.33 -1.75 14.06
CA PRO A 48 2.15 -2.86 13.61
C PRO A 48 1.48 -4.21 13.87
N VAL A 49 1.55 -5.12 12.91
CA VAL A 49 0.83 -6.40 12.99
C VAL A 49 1.45 -7.35 14.02
N GLU A 50 2.74 -7.18 14.29
CA GLU A 50 3.50 -7.94 15.29
C GLU A 50 3.03 -7.68 16.72
N GLU A 51 2.33 -6.57 16.96
CA GLU A 51 1.72 -6.24 18.26
C GLU A 51 0.33 -6.89 18.44
N LEU A 52 -0.23 -7.49 17.38
CA LEU A 52 -1.56 -8.09 17.40
C LEU A 52 -1.49 -9.60 17.71
N PRO A 53 -2.50 -10.17 18.40
CA PRO A 53 -2.47 -11.58 18.82
C PRO A 53 -2.30 -12.58 17.68
N PHE A 54 -2.78 -12.25 16.49
CA PHE A 54 -2.75 -13.11 15.30
C PHE A 54 -1.55 -12.85 14.38
N GLY A 55 -0.69 -11.87 14.68
CA GLY A 55 0.37 -11.42 13.76
C GLY A 55 1.32 -12.56 13.35
N LYS A 56 1.57 -13.50 14.26
CA LYS A 56 2.41 -14.69 14.04
C LYS A 56 1.78 -15.73 13.12
N ASP A 57 0.46 -15.72 12.95
CA ASP A 57 -0.26 -16.69 12.12
C ASP A 57 -0.31 -16.29 10.64
N LEU A 58 0.13 -15.07 10.33
CA LEU A 58 0.13 -14.53 8.97
C LEU A 58 1.23 -15.19 8.12
N LYS A 59 0.87 -15.58 6.90
CA LYS A 59 1.75 -16.32 5.97
C LYS A 59 2.55 -15.43 5.03
N TYR A 60 2.23 -14.14 4.95
CA TYR A 60 2.80 -13.21 3.97
C TYR A 60 3.02 -11.82 4.56
N TYR A 61 1.99 -11.26 5.21
CA TYR A 61 2.02 -9.88 5.67
C TYR A 61 2.78 -9.72 6.99
N THR A 62 3.72 -8.77 7.01
CA THR A 62 4.50 -8.30 8.16
C THR A 62 4.69 -6.79 8.02
N THR A 63 5.12 -6.08 9.08
CA THR A 63 5.45 -4.65 9.00
C THR A 63 6.54 -4.36 7.96
N ALA A 64 7.50 -5.26 7.81
CA ALA A 64 8.54 -5.15 6.78
C ALA A 64 7.96 -5.30 5.36
N MET A 65 7.10 -6.30 5.14
CA MET A 65 6.42 -6.49 3.86
C MET A 65 5.48 -5.33 3.52
N HIS A 66 4.77 -4.79 4.50
CA HIS A 66 3.91 -3.60 4.36
C HIS A 66 4.71 -2.42 3.82
N THR A 67 5.80 -2.06 4.50
CA THR A 67 6.64 -0.92 4.11
C THR A 67 7.22 -1.13 2.70
N SER A 68 7.68 -2.36 2.42
CA SER A 68 8.28 -2.71 1.12
C SER A 68 7.29 -2.68 -0.03
N ALA A 69 6.01 -2.93 0.22
CA ALA A 69 4.97 -2.92 -0.82
C ALA A 69 4.82 -1.56 -1.51
N PHE A 70 5.20 -0.46 -0.86
CA PHE A 70 5.15 0.89 -1.44
C PHE A 70 6.41 1.27 -2.22
N VAL A 71 7.46 0.44 -2.19
CA VAL A 71 8.66 0.63 -2.99
C VAL A 71 8.40 0.08 -4.38
N LEU A 72 8.14 0.97 -5.33
CA LEU A 72 7.75 0.59 -6.69
C LEU A 72 8.97 0.55 -7.62
N PRO A 73 8.93 -0.28 -8.67
CA PRO A 73 9.88 -0.21 -9.77
C PRO A 73 9.94 1.20 -10.36
N ARG A 74 11.12 1.60 -10.87
CA ARG A 74 11.36 2.97 -11.37
C ARG A 74 10.33 3.46 -12.39
N PHE A 75 9.86 2.59 -13.28
CA PHE A 75 8.87 2.96 -14.29
C PHE A 75 7.47 3.26 -13.70
N ALA A 76 7.19 2.83 -12.47
CA ALA A 76 5.93 3.00 -11.76
C ALA A 76 6.03 3.93 -10.54
N ALA A 77 7.22 4.44 -10.22
CA ALA A 77 7.48 5.26 -9.04
C ALA A 77 6.58 6.51 -8.96
N TYR A 78 6.24 7.10 -10.11
CA TYR A 78 5.34 8.25 -10.23
C TYR A 78 3.94 8.04 -9.60
N LEU A 79 3.52 6.80 -9.33
CA LEU A 79 2.27 6.51 -8.64
C LEU A 79 2.33 6.87 -7.14
N ASN A 80 3.53 6.86 -6.57
CA ASN A 80 3.79 7.16 -5.16
C ASN A 80 4.58 8.46 -4.95
N GLU A 81 4.89 9.20 -6.01
CA GLU A 81 5.40 10.57 -5.96
C GLU A 81 4.24 11.56 -5.78
#